data_AF-A0A2D4GW82-F1
#
_entry.id   AF-A0A2D4GW82-F1
#
_cell.length_a   1.000
_cell.length_b   1.000
_cell.length_c   1.000
_cell.angle_alpha   90.00
_cell.angle_beta   90.00
_cell.angle_gamma   90.00
#
_symmetry.space_group_name_H-M   'P 1'
#
loop_
_entity.id
_entity.type
_entity.pdbx_description
1 polymer ?
#
loop_
_entity_poly.entity_id
_entity_poly.type
_entity_poly.pdbx_seq_one_letter_code
_entity_poly.pdbx_strand_id
1 'polypeptide(L)'
;MSPPAAGCCHVTGFKVENWKQNLRVIYQCFVWSGSAESRKRKAKSCICHMCGAHLNRLHSCLYCVFFGCFTKKHIHEHAKAKRHNLAIDLLYGGIYCFMCQDYIYDKDMEQIAKEEQRKAWKLQAFTPTMISHYQCTMTGIGEKYSTWEPTKRELELLRHNPKRRKITTNCTIGLRGLINLGNTCFMNCIVQALTHTPLLRDFFLSDRHKCEMQSPSSCLVCEMSTLFQEFYSGHRSPHIPYRLLHLVWTHARHLAGYEQQDAHEFLIAALDVLHRHCKGDDNGKKASNPNHCNCIIDQIFTGGLQSDVTCQVCHGVSTTIDPFWDISLDLPGSSTPFWPLSPGSDGSVVNGESHVSGTTTLTDCLRRYRLAD
;
A
#
# COMPACT_ATOMS: atom_id res chain seq x y z
N MET A 1 4.81 3.40 41.97
CA MET A 1 3.42 3.80 41.63
C MET A 1 3.51 4.90 40.60
N SER A 2 3.38 4.56 39.32
CA SER A 2 3.34 5.55 38.25
C SER A 2 2.00 6.29 38.32
N PRO A 3 1.97 7.63 38.20
CA PRO A 3 0.70 8.35 38.22
C PRO A 3 -0.19 7.90 37.05
N PRO A 4 -1.52 7.93 37.21
CA PRO A 4 -2.43 7.63 36.12
C PRO A 4 -2.13 8.56 34.94
N ALA A 5 -2.27 8.07 33.71
CA ALA A 5 -2.07 8.85 32.49
C ALA A 5 -2.98 10.10 32.51
N ALA A 6 -2.43 11.21 33.00
CA ALA A 6 -3.10 12.49 33.01
C ALA A 6 -3.11 12.98 31.56
N GLY A 7 -4.30 13.25 31.03
CA GLY A 7 -4.45 13.86 29.71
C GLY A 7 -3.65 15.17 29.62
N CYS A 8 -3.31 15.60 28.41
CA CYS A 8 -2.54 16.82 28.18
C CYS A 8 -3.28 18.06 28.74
N CYS A 9 -2.73 18.70 29.79
CA CYS A 9 -3.34 19.89 30.40
C CYS A 9 -3.46 21.08 29.43
N HIS A 10 -2.59 21.14 28.41
CA HIS A 10 -2.63 22.17 27.36
C HIS A 10 -3.87 22.04 26.47
N VAL A 11 -4.43 20.84 26.33
CA VAL A 11 -5.71 20.65 25.63
C VAL A 11 -6.85 21.24 26.42
N THR A 12 -6.88 21.07 27.73
CA THR A 12 -7.91 21.68 28.59
C THR A 12 -7.91 23.20 28.44
N GLY A 13 -6.74 23.83 28.36
CA GLY A 13 -6.61 25.26 28.09
C GLY A 13 -7.01 25.69 26.68
N PHE A 14 -7.02 24.77 25.70
CA PHE A 14 -7.48 25.03 24.34
C PHE A 14 -8.97 24.79 24.13
N LYS A 15 -9.63 23.98 24.96
CA LYS A 15 -11.08 23.66 24.88
C LYS A 15 -11.97 24.84 25.31
N VAL A 16 -11.66 26.04 24.82
CA VAL A 16 -12.44 27.29 24.97
C VAL A 16 -13.40 27.49 23.79
N GLU A 17 -14.24 28.52 23.81
CA GLU A 17 -15.34 28.70 22.84
C GLU A 17 -14.97 28.40 21.37
N ASN A 18 -15.86 27.69 20.67
CA ASN A 18 -15.76 27.31 19.25
C ASN A 18 -14.62 26.36 18.83
N TRP A 19 -13.83 25.81 19.76
CA TRP A 19 -12.76 24.86 19.45
C TRP A 19 -13.22 23.65 18.61
N LYS A 20 -14.42 23.11 18.89
CA LYS A 20 -15.00 21.96 18.18
C LYS A 20 -15.26 22.29 16.71
N GLN A 21 -15.81 23.47 16.43
CA GLN A 21 -16.15 23.88 15.07
C GLN A 21 -14.87 24.14 14.26
N ASN A 22 -13.89 24.83 14.85
CA ASN A 22 -12.60 25.07 14.22
C ASN A 22 -11.88 23.76 13.87
N LEU A 23 -11.87 22.81 14.80
CA LEU A 23 -11.26 21.50 14.57
C LEU A 23 -11.99 20.72 13.45
N ARG A 24 -13.33 20.74 13.42
CA ARG A 24 -14.11 20.13 12.33
C ARG A 24 -13.74 20.73 10.96
N VAL A 25 -13.63 22.05 10.87
CA VAL A 25 -13.26 22.73 9.61
C VAL A 25 -11.87 22.29 9.15
N ILE A 26 -10.90 22.17 10.07
CA ILE A 26 -9.55 21.70 9.71
C ILE A 26 -9.58 20.27 9.18
N TYR A 27 -10.31 19.37 9.85
CA TYR A 27 -10.49 18.00 9.36
C TYR A 27 -11.17 17.97 7.98
N GLN A 28 -12.26 18.71 7.78
CA GLN A 28 -13.01 18.72 6.51
C GLN A 28 -12.20 19.31 5.35
N CYS A 29 -11.46 20.39 5.58
CA CYS A 29 -10.79 21.12 4.51
C CYS A 29 -9.39 20.56 4.20
N PHE A 30 -8.63 20.19 5.23
CA PHE A 30 -7.19 19.96 5.09
C PHE A 30 -6.74 18.53 5.39
N VAL A 31 -7.48 17.77 6.20
CA VAL A 31 -7.12 16.38 6.53
C VAL A 31 -7.91 15.41 5.63
N TRP A 32 -9.24 15.39 5.77
CA TRP A 32 -10.20 14.52 5.10
C TRP A 32 -11.01 15.28 4.04
N SER A 33 -10.33 15.81 3.01
CA SER A 33 -10.94 16.60 1.93
C SER A 33 -11.90 15.78 1.05
N GLY A 34 -13.14 15.61 1.51
CA GLY A 34 -14.17 14.79 0.87
C GLY A 34 -14.75 15.39 -0.42
N SER A 35 -14.88 16.72 -0.49
CA SER A 35 -15.47 17.43 -1.65
C SER A 35 -14.43 17.93 -2.65
N ALA A 36 -14.82 18.14 -3.91
CA ALA A 36 -13.94 18.74 -4.92
C ALA A 36 -13.42 20.14 -4.51
N GLU A 37 -14.27 20.92 -3.82
CA GLU A 37 -13.90 22.23 -3.31
C GLU A 37 -12.84 22.16 -2.19
N SER A 38 -13.01 21.23 -1.24
CA SER A 38 -12.02 21.02 -0.16
C SER A 38 -10.66 20.56 -0.71
N ARG A 39 -10.65 19.72 -1.76
CA ARG A 39 -9.41 19.33 -2.47
C ARG A 39 -8.72 20.51 -3.14
N LYS A 40 -9.49 21.38 -3.82
CA LYS A 40 -8.95 22.64 -4.40
C LYS A 40 -8.37 23.56 -3.34
N ARG A 41 -9.04 23.69 -2.18
CA ARG A 41 -8.54 24.49 -1.04
C ARG A 41 -7.25 23.88 -0.47
N LYS A 42 -7.21 22.57 -0.24
CA LYS A 42 -6.00 21.86 0.24
C LYS A 42 -4.81 22.10 -0.69
N ALA A 43 -4.99 21.95 -2.00
CA ALA A 43 -3.94 22.17 -2.99
C ALA A 43 -3.40 23.62 -3.02
N LYS A 44 -4.23 24.62 -2.72
CA LYS A 44 -3.82 26.03 -2.71
C LYS A 44 -3.21 26.48 -1.38
N SER A 45 -3.66 25.92 -0.26
CA SER A 45 -3.39 26.46 1.07
C SER A 45 -2.41 25.62 1.90
N CYS A 46 -2.16 24.34 1.57
CA CYS A 46 -1.23 23.49 2.32
C CYS A 46 0.23 23.70 1.93
N ILE A 47 0.73 24.92 2.18
CA ILE A 47 2.11 25.32 1.95
C ILE A 47 2.69 25.83 3.27
N CYS A 48 3.95 25.49 3.57
CA CYS A 48 4.62 26.09 4.72
C CYS A 48 4.82 27.59 4.50
N HIS A 49 4.31 28.42 5.42
CA HIS A 49 4.36 29.88 5.31
C HIS A 49 5.78 30.44 5.25
N MET A 50 6.76 29.78 5.89
CA MET A 50 8.14 30.26 5.99
C MET A 50 9.02 29.88 4.79
N CYS A 51 8.79 28.71 4.17
CA CYS A 51 9.72 28.16 3.18
C CYS A 51 9.07 27.70 1.87
N GLY A 52 7.75 27.87 1.72
CA GLY A 52 7.05 27.48 0.49
C GLY A 52 6.97 25.96 0.28
N ALA A 53 7.43 25.13 1.23
CA ALA A 53 7.44 23.68 1.07
C ALA A 53 6.01 23.11 1.00
N HIS A 54 5.77 22.29 -0.02
CA HIS A 54 4.57 21.49 -0.21
C HIS A 54 4.88 20.02 0.17
N LEU A 55 3.91 19.27 0.70
CA LEU A 55 3.96 17.81 0.98
C LEU A 55 4.93 17.30 2.08
N ASN A 56 5.80 18.13 2.65
CA ASN A 56 6.64 17.76 3.79
C ASN A 56 5.90 17.91 5.12
N ARG A 57 5.52 16.79 5.77
CA ARG A 57 4.87 16.65 7.10
C ARG A 57 4.39 17.99 7.68
N LEU A 58 3.33 18.53 7.06
CA LEU A 58 2.86 19.88 7.31
C LEU A 58 1.90 19.87 8.48
N HIS A 59 2.05 20.86 9.36
CA HIS A 59 1.19 21.02 10.53
C HIS A 59 0.41 22.33 10.44
N SER A 60 -0.87 22.27 10.80
CA SER A 60 -1.71 23.45 10.97
C SER A 60 -1.80 23.81 12.45
N CYS A 61 -1.57 25.07 12.78
CA CYS A 61 -1.73 25.56 14.15
C CYS A 61 -3.21 25.54 14.56
N LEU A 62 -3.53 25.06 15.75
CA LEU A 62 -4.93 25.06 16.22
C LEU A 62 -5.43 26.43 16.69
N TYR A 63 -4.52 27.39 16.93
CA TYR A 63 -4.83 28.71 17.46
C TYR A 63 -4.94 29.81 16.38
N CYS A 64 -4.40 29.58 15.17
CA CYS A 64 -4.36 30.60 14.12
C CYS A 64 -4.19 29.95 12.74
N VAL A 65 -4.25 30.76 11.68
CA VAL A 65 -4.17 30.32 10.26
C VAL A 65 -2.78 29.86 9.79
N PHE A 66 -1.82 29.67 10.70
CA PHE A 66 -0.44 29.39 10.35
C PHE A 66 -0.20 27.91 10.00
N PHE A 67 0.49 27.68 8.88
CA PHE A 67 0.95 26.37 8.43
C PHE A 67 2.48 26.29 8.45
N GLY A 68 3.02 25.31 9.17
CA GLY A 68 4.46 25.14 9.36
C GLY A 68 4.90 23.71 9.07
N CYS A 69 6.02 23.54 8.38
CA CYS A 69 6.60 22.21 8.17
C CYS A 69 7.27 21.72 9.45
N PHE A 70 7.13 20.42 9.73
CA PHE A 70 7.77 19.79 10.88
C PHE A 70 9.27 19.64 10.68
N THR A 71 9.71 19.24 9.47
CA THR A 71 11.10 18.89 9.16
C THR A 71 12.10 20.02 9.42
N LYS A 72 11.78 21.25 9.00
CA LYS A 72 12.61 22.44 9.25
C LYS A 72 12.22 23.18 10.54
N LYS A 73 11.43 22.57 11.41
CA LYS A 73 10.99 23.12 12.71
C LYS A 73 10.25 24.46 12.68
N HIS A 74 9.79 24.97 11.53
CA HIS A 74 9.02 26.22 11.47
C HIS A 74 7.74 26.21 12.32
N ILE A 75 7.05 25.06 12.45
CA ILE A 75 5.90 24.97 13.36
C ILE A 75 6.31 25.02 14.84
N HIS A 76 7.52 24.53 15.18
CA HIS A 76 8.05 24.58 16.55
C HIS A 76 8.46 26.01 16.92
N GLU A 77 9.11 26.72 15.99
CA GLU A 77 9.47 28.12 16.14
C GLU A 77 8.23 28.99 16.33
N HIS A 78 7.20 28.77 15.50
CA HIS A 78 5.90 29.44 15.65
C HIS A 78 5.25 29.15 17.00
N ALA A 79 5.21 27.88 17.42
CA ALA A 79 4.66 27.47 18.71
C ALA A 79 5.37 28.18 19.87
N LYS A 80 6.71 28.28 19.82
CA LYS A 80 7.53 28.97 20.83
C LYS A 80 7.32 30.49 20.82
N ALA A 81 7.29 31.11 19.64
CA ALA A 81 7.19 32.57 19.49
C ALA A 81 5.79 33.10 19.85
N LYS A 82 4.73 32.40 19.44
CA LYS A 82 3.33 32.81 19.67
C LYS A 82 2.70 32.15 20.90
N ARG A 83 3.40 31.24 21.57
CA ARG A 83 2.87 30.39 22.66
C ARG A 83 1.66 29.55 22.22
N HIS A 84 1.69 29.09 20.97
CA HIS A 84 0.66 28.23 20.38
C HIS A 84 1.06 26.76 20.51
N ASN A 85 0.63 26.13 21.58
CA ASN A 85 1.21 24.85 22.01
C ASN A 85 0.69 23.61 21.26
N LEU A 86 -0.30 23.77 20.39
CA LEU A 86 -1.00 22.67 19.73
C LEU A 86 -1.05 22.89 18.22
N ALA A 87 -0.78 21.83 17.48
CA ALA A 87 -0.96 21.78 16.04
C ALA A 87 -1.47 20.40 15.61
N ILE A 88 -2.11 20.34 14.45
CA ILE A 88 -2.59 19.11 13.85
C ILE A 88 -1.73 18.74 12.64
N ASP A 89 -1.32 17.48 12.58
CA ASP A 89 -0.64 16.88 11.45
C ASP A 89 -1.64 16.68 10.31
N LEU A 90 -1.40 17.29 9.16
CA LEU A 90 -2.34 17.25 8.03
C LEU A 90 -2.30 15.94 7.25
N LEU A 91 -1.30 15.08 7.48
CA LEU A 91 -1.18 13.80 6.81
C LEU A 91 -2.05 12.74 7.49
N TYR A 92 -2.00 12.66 8.81
CA TYR A 92 -2.70 11.63 9.59
C TYR A 92 -3.84 12.17 10.47
N GLY A 93 -3.93 13.49 10.65
CA GLY A 93 -4.93 14.12 11.51
C GLY A 93 -4.64 14.03 13.00
N GLY A 94 -3.44 13.60 13.39
CA GLY A 94 -3.02 13.52 14.79
C GLY A 94 -2.70 14.91 15.36
N ILE A 95 -3.09 15.16 16.61
CA ILE A 95 -2.84 16.44 17.29
C ILE A 95 -1.56 16.31 18.11
N TYR A 96 -0.63 17.22 17.90
CA TYR A 96 0.67 17.26 18.57
C TYR A 96 0.75 18.43 19.56
N CYS A 97 1.26 18.15 20.76
CA CYS A 97 1.53 19.16 21.78
C CYS A 97 3.04 19.46 21.83
N PHE A 98 3.41 20.71 21.57
CA PHE A 98 4.81 21.13 21.63
C PHE A 98 5.38 21.18 23.05
N MET A 99 4.53 21.37 24.06
CA MET A 99 4.94 21.40 25.46
C MET A 99 5.11 20.00 26.04
N CYS A 100 4.27 19.04 25.65
CA CYS A 100 4.40 17.63 26.06
C CYS A 100 5.37 16.84 25.17
N GLN A 101 5.71 17.39 23.99
CA GLN A 101 6.51 16.73 22.95
C GLN A 101 5.93 15.37 22.52
N ASP A 102 4.61 15.27 22.51
CA ASP A 102 3.90 14.03 22.20
C ASP A 102 2.57 14.31 21.49
N TYR A 103 2.06 13.28 20.81
CA TYR A 103 0.71 13.26 20.28
C TYR A 103 -0.32 13.13 21.41
N ILE A 104 -1.45 13.81 21.23
CA ILE A 104 -2.50 13.86 22.23
C ILE A 104 -3.68 12.98 21.81
N TYR A 105 -4.08 12.12 22.73
CA TYR A 105 -5.21 11.20 22.59
C TYR A 105 -6.37 11.68 23.48
N ASP A 106 -6.97 12.81 23.10
CA ASP A 106 -8.13 13.35 23.81
C ASP A 106 -9.43 12.80 23.20
N LYS A 107 -10.28 12.23 24.07
CA LYS A 107 -11.51 11.53 23.66
C LYS A 107 -12.45 12.39 22.80
N ASP A 108 -12.62 13.67 23.13
CA ASP A 108 -13.54 14.55 22.39
C ASP A 108 -12.97 14.90 21.01
N MET A 109 -11.65 15.14 20.93
CA MET A 109 -10.95 15.42 19.68
C MET A 109 -10.94 14.21 18.75
N GLU A 110 -10.69 13.01 19.30
CA GLU A 110 -10.73 11.75 18.56
C GLU A 110 -12.12 11.44 18.02
N GLN A 111 -13.17 11.70 18.82
CA GLN A 111 -14.55 11.54 18.37
C GLN A 111 -14.84 12.46 17.17
N ILE A 112 -14.42 13.73 17.23
CA ILE A 112 -14.58 14.67 16.10
C ILE A 112 -13.81 14.17 14.87
N ALA A 113 -12.57 13.71 15.04
CA ALA A 113 -11.76 13.19 13.95
C ALA A 113 -12.46 12.03 13.23
N LYS A 114 -13.00 11.06 14.00
CA LYS A 114 -13.75 9.90 13.49
C LYS A 114 -15.05 10.30 12.79
N GLU A 115 -15.81 11.23 13.35
CA GLU A 115 -17.05 11.73 12.74
C GLU A 115 -16.80 12.39 11.38
N GLU A 116 -15.81 13.28 11.30
CA GLU A 116 -15.49 14.00 10.07
C GLU A 116 -14.87 13.07 9.02
N GLN A 117 -14.04 12.11 9.44
CA GLN A 117 -13.55 11.05 8.56
C GLN A 117 -14.72 10.26 7.94
N ARG A 118 -15.70 9.87 8.76
CA ARG A 118 -16.90 9.16 8.29
C ARG A 118 -17.74 9.99 7.33
N LYS A 119 -17.89 11.29 7.56
CA LYS A 119 -18.62 12.20 6.66
C LYS A 119 -17.90 12.38 5.32
N ALA A 120 -16.60 12.60 5.34
CA ALA A 120 -15.79 12.72 4.13
C ALA A 120 -15.90 11.46 3.26
N TRP A 121 -15.89 10.28 3.88
CA TRP A 121 -16.10 9.01 3.18
C TRP A 121 -17.49 8.88 2.56
N LYS A 122 -18.55 9.31 3.24
CA LYS A 122 -19.91 9.32 2.67
C LYS A 122 -20.01 10.23 1.44
N LEU A 123 -19.38 11.40 1.46
CA LEU A 123 -19.42 12.36 0.35
C LEU A 123 -18.65 11.86 -0.88
N GLN A 124 -17.54 11.14 -0.68
CA GLN A 124 -16.79 10.52 -1.77
C GLN A 124 -17.55 9.35 -2.42
N ALA A 125 -18.49 8.73 -1.71
CA ALA A 125 -19.33 7.65 -2.25
C ALA A 125 -20.50 8.15 -3.14
N PHE A 126 -20.80 9.46 -3.15
CA PHE A 126 -22.01 10.02 -3.76
C PHE A 126 -21.78 10.98 -4.93
N THR A 127 -20.56 11.29 -5.36
CA THR A 127 -20.32 12.21 -6.49
C THR A 127 -20.49 11.50 -7.85
N PRO A 128 -21.51 11.83 -8.66
CA PRO A 128 -21.62 11.37 -10.04
C PRO A 128 -20.99 12.43 -10.93
N THR A 129 -19.70 12.30 -11.24
CA THR A 129 -19.07 13.10 -12.29
C THR A 129 -18.59 12.17 -13.37
N MET A 130 -19.27 12.22 -14.52
CA MET A 130 -18.78 11.70 -15.78
C MET A 130 -17.48 12.44 -16.13
N ILE A 131 -16.34 11.76 -15.99
CA ILE A 131 -15.12 11.81 -16.81
C ILE A 131 -14.17 10.77 -16.19
N SER A 132 -13.71 9.83 -17.04
CA SER A 132 -12.68 8.81 -16.79
C SER A 132 -13.07 7.61 -15.91
N HIS A 133 -13.00 6.44 -16.53
CA HIS A 133 -13.70 5.20 -16.19
C HIS A 133 -12.92 4.26 -15.24
N TYR A 134 -12.20 4.77 -14.23
CA TYR A 134 -11.51 3.90 -13.24
C TYR A 134 -11.13 4.56 -11.90
N GLN A 135 -12.03 5.36 -11.33
CA GLN A 135 -12.03 5.51 -9.87
C GLN A 135 -13.45 5.36 -9.31
N CYS A 136 -13.98 4.13 -9.42
CA CYS A 136 -15.21 3.65 -8.78
C CYS A 136 -15.22 2.12 -9.01
N THR A 137 -15.33 1.21 -8.05
CA THR A 137 -16.37 1.10 -7.01
C THR A 137 -15.90 0.13 -5.88
N MET A 138 -15.41 0.68 -4.78
CA MET A 138 -15.44 0.00 -3.48
C MET A 138 -16.87 0.03 -2.95
N THR A 139 -17.75 -0.81 -3.49
CA THR A 139 -19.08 -1.08 -2.93
C THR A 139 -19.28 -2.58 -2.82
N GLY A 140 -19.55 -3.04 -1.60
CA GLY A 140 -19.77 -4.45 -1.24
C GLY A 140 -18.86 -4.87 -0.09
N ILE A 141 -19.33 -4.65 1.14
CA ILE A 141 -18.72 -5.10 2.42
C ILE A 141 -17.36 -4.47 2.74
N GLY A 142 -17.38 -3.16 2.96
CA GLY A 142 -16.36 -2.50 3.76
C GLY A 142 -16.87 -2.30 5.18
N GLU A 143 -16.89 -3.35 6.02
CA GLU A 143 -16.57 -3.11 7.43
C GLU A 143 -15.10 -2.69 7.48
N LYS A 144 -14.86 -1.43 7.14
CA LYS A 144 -13.52 -0.84 7.15
C LYS A 144 -13.08 -0.76 8.59
N TYR A 145 -11.96 -1.42 8.88
CA TYR A 145 -11.27 -1.49 10.17
C TYR A 145 -11.54 -0.26 11.04
N SER A 146 -12.46 -0.41 11.98
CA SER A 146 -12.56 0.47 13.13
C SER A 146 -11.46 0.04 14.09
N THR A 147 -10.65 0.99 14.57
CA THR A 147 -9.81 0.73 15.73
C THR A 147 -10.70 0.17 16.81
N TRP A 148 -10.47 -1.09 17.22
CA TRP A 148 -11.27 -1.74 18.23
C TRP A 148 -11.18 -0.90 19.52
N GLU A 149 -12.32 -0.36 19.94
CA GLU A 149 -12.44 0.37 21.20
C GLU A 149 -13.20 -0.53 22.19
N PRO A 150 -12.51 -1.08 23.21
CA PRO A 150 -13.17 -1.95 24.16
C PRO A 150 -14.26 -1.20 24.92
N THR A 151 -15.45 -1.78 24.95
CA THR A 151 -16.55 -1.36 25.80
C THR A 151 -16.16 -1.46 27.28
N LYS A 152 -16.91 -0.78 28.17
CA LYS A 152 -16.69 -0.87 29.63
C LYS A 152 -16.66 -2.32 30.14
N ARG A 153 -17.53 -3.17 29.58
CA ARG A 153 -17.59 -4.60 29.87
C ARG A 153 -16.34 -5.34 29.42
N GLU A 154 -15.81 -5.03 28.25
CA GLU A 154 -14.56 -5.61 27.74
C GLU A 154 -13.34 -5.14 28.54
N LEU A 155 -13.30 -3.87 28.95
CA LEU A 155 -12.26 -3.34 29.84
C LEU A 155 -12.25 -4.04 31.21
N GLU A 156 -13.42 -4.33 31.78
CA GLU A 156 -13.55 -5.15 33.00
C GLU A 156 -13.03 -6.58 32.78
N LEU A 157 -13.39 -7.21 31.67
CA LEU A 157 -12.91 -8.55 31.32
C LEU A 157 -11.38 -8.61 31.14
N LEU A 158 -10.79 -7.55 30.57
CA LEU A 158 -9.34 -7.43 30.36
C LEU A 158 -8.60 -7.18 31.69
N ARG A 159 -9.16 -6.35 32.58
CA ARG A 159 -8.62 -6.10 33.92
C ARG A 159 -8.64 -7.34 34.81
N HIS A 160 -9.69 -8.16 34.69
CA HIS A 160 -9.77 -9.44 35.41
C HIS A 160 -8.88 -10.54 34.82
N ASN A 161 -8.30 -10.37 33.61
CA ASN A 161 -7.47 -11.37 32.94
C ASN A 161 -6.15 -10.80 32.36
N PRO A 162 -5.27 -10.18 33.18
CA PRO A 162 -4.12 -9.40 32.69
C PRO A 162 -2.98 -10.23 32.07
N LYS A 163 -2.96 -11.56 32.26
CA LYS A 163 -1.91 -12.47 31.74
C LYS A 163 -2.26 -13.13 30.39
N ARG A 164 -3.34 -12.76 29.72
CA ARG A 164 -3.71 -13.34 28.42
C ARG A 164 -3.46 -12.36 27.27
N ARG A 165 -2.27 -12.40 26.68
CA ARG A 165 -2.23 -12.51 25.21
C ARG A 165 -2.62 -13.94 24.88
N LYS A 166 -3.91 -14.25 24.99
CA LYS A 166 -4.41 -15.45 24.35
C LYS A 166 -4.30 -15.14 22.87
N ILE A 167 -3.39 -15.82 22.16
CA ILE A 167 -3.61 -16.07 20.74
C ILE A 167 -5.00 -16.72 20.72
N THR A 168 -6.04 -15.94 20.41
CA THR A 168 -7.37 -16.50 20.27
C THR A 168 -7.28 -17.47 19.11
N THR A 169 -8.17 -18.46 19.05
CA THR A 169 -8.22 -19.40 17.92
C THR A 169 -8.24 -18.69 16.57
N ASN A 170 -8.72 -17.45 16.57
CA ASN A 170 -8.91 -16.60 15.40
C ASN A 170 -7.69 -15.72 15.03
N CYS A 171 -6.69 -15.56 15.92
CA CYS A 171 -5.49 -14.78 15.64
C CYS A 171 -4.56 -15.43 14.58
N THR A 172 -4.81 -16.69 14.23
CA THR A 172 -4.05 -17.45 13.23
C THR A 172 -4.89 -17.78 11.99
N ILE A 173 -6.04 -17.13 11.79
CA ILE A 173 -6.87 -17.37 10.59
C ILE A 173 -6.06 -16.96 9.35
N GLY A 174 -6.07 -17.81 8.33
CA GLY A 174 -5.24 -17.65 7.14
C GLY A 174 -3.86 -18.31 7.27
N LEU A 175 -3.32 -18.53 8.48
CA LEU A 175 -2.02 -19.19 8.67
C LEU A 175 -2.18 -20.70 8.54
N ARG A 176 -2.04 -21.21 7.32
CA ARG A 176 -2.23 -22.61 6.98
C ARG A 176 -1.06 -23.10 6.11
N GLY A 177 -0.47 -24.23 6.48
CA GLY A 177 0.59 -24.86 5.68
C GLY A 177 0.05 -25.47 4.38
N LEU A 178 0.90 -25.57 3.37
CA LEU A 178 0.62 -26.32 2.14
C LEU A 178 1.44 -27.61 2.15
N ILE A 179 0.80 -28.74 1.83
CA ILE A 179 1.51 -30.01 1.68
C ILE A 179 2.35 -29.93 0.39
N ASN A 180 3.62 -30.34 0.49
CA ASN A 180 4.47 -30.52 -0.68
C ASN A 180 4.08 -31.83 -1.38
N LEU A 181 3.68 -31.76 -2.65
CA LEU A 181 3.24 -32.91 -3.45
C LEU A 181 4.38 -33.55 -4.26
N GLY A 182 5.62 -33.33 -3.82
CA GLY A 182 6.85 -33.75 -4.48
C GLY A 182 7.83 -32.60 -4.53
N ASN A 183 7.87 -31.91 -5.67
CA ASN A 183 8.74 -30.77 -5.94
C ASN A 183 7.95 -29.45 -6.06
N THR A 184 6.86 -29.30 -5.31
CA THR A 184 5.95 -28.15 -5.42
C THR A 184 6.29 -27.00 -4.47
N CYS A 185 7.53 -26.94 -3.94
CA CYS A 185 7.94 -25.89 -3.01
C CYS A 185 7.93 -24.49 -3.65
N PHE A 186 8.32 -24.38 -4.93
CA PHE A 186 8.29 -23.15 -5.73
C PHE A 186 6.85 -22.62 -5.89
N MET A 187 5.88 -23.50 -6.10
CA MET A 187 4.46 -23.14 -6.11
C MET A 187 4.00 -22.72 -4.71
N ASN A 188 4.30 -23.54 -3.70
CA ASN A 188 3.80 -23.34 -2.34
C ASN A 188 4.23 -21.98 -1.76
N CYS A 189 5.46 -21.52 -2.01
CA CYS A 189 5.91 -20.22 -1.51
C CYS A 189 5.17 -19.05 -2.19
N ILE A 190 4.91 -19.14 -3.50
CA ILE A 190 4.15 -18.12 -4.23
C ILE A 190 2.69 -18.10 -3.79
N VAL A 191 2.07 -19.26 -3.63
CA VAL A 191 0.69 -19.35 -3.15
C VAL A 191 0.53 -18.71 -1.78
N GLN A 192 1.48 -18.95 -0.86
CA GLN A 192 1.49 -18.29 0.45
C GLN A 192 1.64 -16.76 0.34
N ALA A 193 2.49 -16.27 -0.57
CA ALA A 193 2.64 -14.84 -0.80
C ALA A 193 1.34 -14.20 -1.35
N LEU A 194 0.68 -14.86 -2.29
CA LEU A 194 -0.58 -14.40 -2.88
C LEU A 194 -1.73 -14.44 -1.86
N THR A 195 -1.88 -15.52 -1.09
CA THR A 195 -2.96 -15.66 -0.09
C THR A 195 -2.85 -14.68 1.07
N HIS A 196 -1.64 -14.17 1.33
CA HIS A 196 -1.38 -13.15 2.35
C HIS A 196 -1.27 -11.72 1.82
N THR A 197 -1.52 -11.50 0.54
CA THR A 197 -1.64 -10.14 -0.03
C THR A 197 -3.03 -9.57 0.29
N PRO A 198 -3.15 -8.48 1.09
CA PRO A 198 -4.45 -8.01 1.58
C PRO A 198 -5.45 -7.65 0.48
N LEU A 199 -4.98 -7.04 -0.62
CA LEU A 199 -5.81 -6.64 -1.75
C LEU A 199 -6.42 -7.86 -2.48
N LEU A 200 -5.63 -8.93 -2.65
CA LEU A 200 -6.13 -10.18 -3.23
C LEU A 200 -7.10 -10.86 -2.27
N ARG A 201 -6.77 -10.94 -0.98
CA ARG A 201 -7.66 -11.51 0.04
C ARG A 201 -9.03 -10.83 0.03
N ASP A 202 -9.06 -9.51 0.07
CA ASP A 202 -10.32 -8.76 0.12
C ASP A 202 -11.12 -8.93 -1.18
N PHE A 203 -10.44 -9.04 -2.33
CA PHE A 203 -11.09 -9.35 -3.62
C PHE A 203 -11.71 -10.75 -3.63
N PHE A 204 -10.94 -11.80 -3.33
CA PHE A 204 -11.38 -13.19 -3.42
C PHE A 204 -12.41 -13.57 -2.34
N LEU A 205 -12.40 -12.92 -1.18
CA LEU A 205 -13.42 -13.11 -0.14
C LEU A 205 -14.69 -12.27 -0.35
N SER A 206 -14.69 -11.33 -1.31
CA SER A 206 -15.86 -10.50 -1.61
C SER A 206 -16.74 -11.03 -2.75
N ASP A 207 -16.47 -12.27 -3.22
CA ASP A 207 -17.19 -12.97 -4.29
C ASP A 207 -17.44 -12.10 -5.54
N ARG A 208 -16.45 -11.26 -5.90
CA ARG A 208 -16.54 -10.36 -7.06
C ARG A 208 -16.35 -11.04 -8.41
N HIS A 209 -15.81 -12.26 -8.43
CA HIS A 209 -15.61 -13.00 -9.66
C HIS A 209 -16.92 -13.66 -10.12
N LYS A 210 -17.45 -13.20 -11.26
CA LYS A 210 -18.50 -13.90 -11.99
C LYS A 210 -17.85 -14.74 -13.07
N CYS A 211 -17.83 -16.05 -12.88
CA CYS A 211 -17.21 -16.96 -13.83
C CYS A 211 -18.11 -17.13 -15.06
N GLU A 212 -17.59 -16.75 -16.23
CA GLU A 212 -18.26 -16.90 -17.53
C GLU A 212 -17.77 -18.14 -18.29
N MET A 213 -16.82 -18.88 -17.73
CA MET A 213 -16.29 -20.11 -18.34
C MET A 213 -17.32 -21.24 -18.32
N GLN A 214 -17.38 -22.02 -19.40
CA GLN A 214 -18.28 -23.18 -19.53
C GLN A 214 -18.06 -24.23 -18.42
N SER A 215 -16.83 -24.33 -17.93
CA SER A 215 -16.44 -25.22 -16.84
C SER A 215 -15.76 -24.40 -15.73
N PRO A 216 -16.47 -24.10 -14.63
CA PRO A 216 -15.90 -23.38 -13.49
C PRO A 216 -14.71 -24.13 -12.86
N SER A 217 -14.66 -25.46 -12.97
CA SER A 217 -13.55 -26.26 -12.49
C SER A 217 -12.25 -26.07 -13.27
N SER A 218 -12.31 -25.41 -14.43
CA SER A 218 -11.14 -25.05 -15.25
C SER A 218 -10.66 -23.61 -15.01
N CYS A 219 -11.38 -22.86 -14.17
CA CYS A 219 -11.11 -21.46 -13.88
C CYS A 219 -10.16 -21.31 -12.68
N LEU A 220 -8.98 -20.73 -12.93
CA LEU A 220 -8.01 -20.46 -11.88
C LEU A 220 -8.51 -19.44 -10.85
N VAL A 221 -9.34 -18.46 -11.27
CA VAL A 221 -9.90 -17.45 -10.36
C VAL A 221 -10.90 -18.10 -9.39
N CYS A 222 -11.72 -19.04 -9.87
CA CYS A 222 -12.60 -19.83 -9.00
C CYS A 222 -11.80 -20.67 -8.00
N GLU A 223 -10.75 -21.36 -8.45
CA GLU A 223 -9.92 -22.17 -7.55
C GLU A 223 -9.21 -21.30 -6.52
N MET A 224 -8.71 -20.12 -6.91
CA MET A 224 -8.16 -19.17 -5.95
C MET A 224 -9.21 -18.71 -4.94
N SER A 225 -10.44 -18.38 -5.35
CA SER A 225 -11.53 -18.08 -4.41
C SER A 225 -11.75 -19.20 -3.38
N THR A 226 -11.82 -20.45 -3.85
CA THR A 226 -11.94 -21.62 -2.96
C THR A 226 -10.74 -21.75 -2.03
N LEU A 227 -9.52 -21.55 -2.53
CA LEU A 227 -8.30 -21.58 -1.73
C LEU A 227 -8.31 -20.51 -0.63
N PHE A 228 -8.73 -19.28 -0.94
CA PHE A 228 -8.88 -18.21 0.06
C PHE A 228 -9.93 -18.59 1.11
N GLN A 229 -11.08 -19.13 0.71
CA GLN A 229 -12.09 -19.61 1.65
C GLN A 229 -11.52 -20.72 2.56
N GLU A 230 -10.76 -21.67 2.00
CA GLU A 230 -10.10 -22.74 2.73
C GLU A 230 -9.06 -22.26 3.74
N PHE A 231 -8.25 -21.26 3.39
CA PHE A 231 -7.24 -20.65 4.27
C PHE A 231 -7.91 -19.85 5.40
N TYR A 232 -8.99 -19.14 5.10
CA TYR A 232 -9.67 -18.25 6.04
C TYR A 232 -10.87 -18.90 6.76
N SER A 233 -11.14 -20.19 6.51
CA SER A 233 -12.20 -20.98 7.17
C SER A 233 -11.97 -21.27 8.66
N GLY A 234 -10.73 -21.08 9.15
CA GLY A 234 -10.33 -21.41 10.53
C GLY A 234 -9.75 -22.81 10.71
N HIS A 235 -9.73 -23.64 9.66
CA HIS A 235 -9.05 -24.94 9.68
C HIS A 235 -7.52 -24.79 9.75
N ARG A 236 -6.88 -25.66 10.53
CA ARG A 236 -5.42 -25.63 10.78
C ARG A 236 -4.65 -26.78 10.14
N SER A 237 -5.34 -27.80 9.65
CA SER A 237 -4.69 -28.90 8.94
C SER A 237 -4.01 -28.36 7.68
N PRO A 238 -2.84 -28.86 7.28
CA PRO A 238 -2.23 -28.46 6.02
C PRO A 238 -3.21 -28.65 4.85
N HIS A 239 -3.25 -27.69 3.93
CA HIS A 239 -4.07 -27.76 2.72
C HIS A 239 -3.31 -28.46 1.60
N ILE A 240 -4.02 -29.22 0.77
CA ILE A 240 -3.45 -29.95 -0.37
C ILE A 240 -3.90 -29.24 -1.67
N PRO A 241 -3.04 -28.43 -2.31
CA PRO A 241 -3.39 -27.62 -3.48
C PRO A 241 -3.35 -28.42 -4.80
N TYR A 242 -3.94 -29.62 -4.83
CA TYR A 242 -3.85 -30.51 -6.01
C TYR A 242 -4.60 -29.96 -7.24
N ARG A 243 -5.74 -29.28 -7.03
CA ARG A 243 -6.53 -28.66 -8.11
C ARG A 243 -5.79 -27.47 -8.70
N LEU A 244 -5.25 -26.61 -7.84
CA LEU A 244 -4.41 -25.49 -8.26
C LEU A 244 -3.23 -25.96 -9.11
N LEU A 245 -2.51 -26.99 -8.66
CA LEU A 245 -1.40 -27.58 -9.39
C LEU A 245 -1.85 -28.08 -10.78
N HIS A 246 -2.95 -28.84 -10.83
CA HIS A 246 -3.51 -29.36 -12.08
C HIS A 246 -3.91 -28.24 -13.05
N LEU A 247 -4.54 -27.18 -12.54
CA LEU A 247 -4.93 -26.03 -13.36
C LEU A 247 -3.73 -25.29 -13.93
N VAL A 248 -2.71 -25.02 -13.11
CA VAL A 248 -1.51 -24.36 -13.59
C VAL A 248 -0.80 -25.23 -14.63
N TRP A 249 -0.66 -26.54 -14.41
CA TRP A 249 -0.05 -27.44 -15.41
C TRP A 249 -0.82 -27.48 -16.73
N THR A 250 -2.15 -27.36 -16.69
CA THR A 250 -2.98 -27.37 -17.88
C THR A 250 -2.80 -26.09 -18.69
N HIS A 251 -2.71 -24.94 -18.02
CA HIS A 251 -2.65 -23.62 -18.64
C HIS A 251 -1.22 -23.10 -18.88
N ALA A 252 -0.22 -23.63 -18.17
CA ALA A 252 1.20 -23.30 -18.27
C ALA A 252 2.00 -24.61 -18.40
N ARG A 253 1.93 -25.22 -19.59
CA ARG A 253 2.53 -26.55 -19.85
C ARG A 253 4.04 -26.61 -19.64
N HIS A 254 4.76 -25.50 -19.77
CA HIS A 254 6.21 -25.46 -19.52
C HIS A 254 6.55 -25.68 -18.03
N LEU A 255 5.62 -25.37 -17.12
CA LEU A 255 5.73 -25.66 -15.68
C LEU A 255 5.17 -27.03 -15.30
N ALA A 256 4.60 -27.77 -16.26
CA ALA A 256 4.05 -29.09 -16.02
C ALA A 256 5.18 -30.12 -15.96
N GLY A 257 5.29 -30.81 -14.82
CA GLY A 257 6.32 -31.81 -14.61
C GLY A 257 6.57 -32.06 -13.13
N TYR A 258 7.39 -33.07 -12.84
CA TYR A 258 7.74 -33.42 -11.46
C TYR A 258 9.03 -32.71 -10.99
N GLU A 259 9.63 -31.86 -11.82
CA GLU A 259 10.86 -31.14 -11.48
C GLU A 259 10.59 -29.84 -10.71
N GLN A 260 11.58 -29.37 -9.96
CA GLN A 260 11.53 -28.06 -9.33
C GLN A 260 11.69 -26.98 -10.41
N GLN A 261 10.87 -25.94 -10.32
CA GLN A 261 10.86 -24.81 -11.27
C GLN A 261 11.22 -23.51 -10.55
N ASP A 262 11.49 -22.46 -11.32
CA ASP A 262 11.68 -21.12 -10.78
C ASP A 262 10.36 -20.57 -10.20
N ALA A 263 10.43 -20.03 -8.98
CA ALA A 263 9.27 -19.45 -8.31
C ALA A 263 8.79 -18.14 -8.98
N HIS A 264 9.70 -17.35 -9.54
CA HIS A 264 9.37 -16.16 -10.32
C HIS A 264 8.65 -16.54 -11.62
N GLU A 265 9.15 -17.55 -12.35
CA GLU A 265 8.47 -18.04 -13.56
C GLU A 265 7.05 -18.54 -13.24
N PHE A 266 6.89 -19.29 -12.14
CA PHE A 266 5.56 -19.70 -11.66
C PHE A 266 4.68 -18.50 -11.29
N LEU A 267 5.21 -17.47 -10.63
CA LEU A 267 4.46 -16.27 -10.29
C LEU A 267 3.93 -15.58 -11.55
N ILE A 268 4.79 -15.32 -12.53
CA ILE A 268 4.40 -14.65 -13.77
C ILE A 268 3.36 -15.48 -14.54
N ALA A 269 3.56 -16.80 -14.65
CA ALA A 269 2.59 -17.69 -15.27
C ALA A 269 1.24 -17.69 -14.53
N ALA A 270 1.25 -17.74 -13.19
CA ALA A 270 0.02 -17.71 -12.40
C ALA A 270 -0.72 -16.38 -12.55
N LEU A 271 -0.02 -15.24 -12.54
CA LEU A 271 -0.61 -13.91 -12.76
C LEU A 271 -1.20 -13.79 -14.17
N ASP A 272 -0.54 -14.33 -15.21
CA ASP A 272 -1.08 -14.37 -16.57
C ASP A 272 -2.37 -15.18 -16.67
N VAL A 273 -2.39 -16.38 -16.10
CA VAL A 273 -3.59 -17.23 -16.12
C VAL A 273 -4.73 -16.56 -15.34
N LEU A 274 -4.44 -15.92 -14.20
CA LEU A 274 -5.43 -15.17 -13.43
C LEU A 274 -5.96 -13.97 -14.22
N HIS A 275 -5.09 -13.21 -14.87
CA HIS A 275 -5.46 -12.09 -15.73
C HIS A 275 -6.40 -12.53 -16.85
N ARG A 276 -6.03 -13.59 -17.58
CA ARG A 276 -6.85 -14.15 -18.66
C ARG A 276 -8.20 -14.67 -18.19
N HIS A 277 -8.28 -15.28 -17.01
CA HIS A 277 -9.54 -15.78 -16.47
C HIS A 277 -10.38 -14.69 -15.76
N CYS A 278 -9.80 -13.53 -15.43
CA CYS A 278 -10.53 -12.36 -14.94
C CYS A 278 -11.12 -11.52 -16.07
N LYS A 279 -10.44 -11.45 -17.21
CA LYS A 279 -11.04 -11.00 -18.47
C LYS A 279 -12.03 -12.10 -18.87
N GLY A 280 -13.33 -11.89 -18.74
CA GLY A 280 -14.28 -12.77 -19.43
C GLY A 280 -13.90 -12.88 -20.92
N ASP A 281 -14.38 -13.91 -21.62
CA ASP A 281 -14.29 -13.98 -23.10
C ASP A 281 -15.14 -12.84 -23.69
N ASP A 282 -14.64 -11.60 -23.59
CA ASP A 282 -15.28 -10.40 -24.08
C ASP A 282 -15.04 -10.38 -25.59
N ASN A 283 -15.83 -11.21 -26.26
CA ASN A 283 -15.83 -11.43 -27.70
C ASN A 283 -16.24 -10.12 -28.39
N GLY A 284 -15.28 -9.20 -28.59
CA GLY A 284 -15.38 -8.11 -29.56
C GLY A 284 -15.45 -6.67 -29.02
N LYS A 285 -15.44 -6.40 -27.71
CA LYS A 285 -15.28 -5.02 -27.22
C LYS A 285 -13.82 -4.72 -26.95
N LYS A 286 -13.10 -4.34 -28.00
CA LYS A 286 -11.73 -3.81 -27.90
C LYS A 286 -11.69 -2.74 -26.82
N ALA A 287 -11.13 -3.07 -25.65
CA ALA A 287 -10.68 -2.05 -24.70
C ALA A 287 -9.80 -1.08 -25.48
N SER A 288 -9.99 0.23 -25.28
CA SER A 288 -9.33 1.28 -26.06
C SER A 288 -7.81 1.37 -25.84
N ASN A 289 -7.20 0.35 -25.24
CA ASN A 289 -5.77 0.08 -25.25
C ASN A 289 -5.57 -1.42 -24.95
N PRO A 290 -4.82 -2.18 -25.77
CA PRO A 290 -4.47 -3.59 -25.48
C PRO A 290 -3.73 -3.77 -24.14
N ASN A 291 -3.05 -2.70 -23.69
CA ASN A 291 -2.15 -2.68 -22.55
C ASN A 291 -2.81 -2.30 -21.21
N HIS A 292 -4.14 -2.20 -21.14
CA HIS A 292 -4.80 -1.85 -19.87
C HIS A 292 -6.09 -2.66 -19.65
N CYS A 293 -6.05 -3.63 -18.72
CA CYS A 293 -7.24 -4.31 -18.24
C CYS A 293 -7.70 -3.75 -16.90
N ASN A 294 -9.02 -3.82 -16.67
CA ASN A 294 -9.62 -3.52 -15.38
C ASN A 294 -9.67 -4.74 -14.43
N CYS A 295 -8.91 -5.82 -14.68
CA CYS A 295 -8.91 -6.98 -13.79
C CYS A 295 -8.16 -6.71 -12.49
N ILE A 296 -8.34 -7.58 -11.49
CA ILE A 296 -7.67 -7.42 -10.19
C ILE A 296 -6.13 -7.52 -10.30
N ILE A 297 -5.63 -8.31 -11.25
CA ILE A 297 -4.19 -8.49 -11.47
C ILE A 297 -3.57 -7.19 -11.98
N ASP A 298 -4.15 -6.59 -13.02
CA ASP A 298 -3.67 -5.32 -13.57
C ASP A 298 -3.78 -4.18 -12.55
N GLN A 299 -4.85 -4.13 -11.76
CA GLN A 299 -5.03 -3.11 -10.74
C GLN A 299 -4.03 -3.19 -9.59
N ILE A 300 -3.50 -4.37 -9.26
CA ILE A 300 -2.58 -4.57 -8.13
C ILE A 300 -1.13 -4.56 -8.59
N PHE A 301 -0.81 -5.25 -9.67
CA PHE A 301 0.57 -5.56 -10.05
C PHE A 301 1.06 -4.78 -11.25
N THR A 302 0.19 -4.21 -12.10
CA THR A 302 0.66 -3.52 -13.30
C THR A 302 1.18 -2.12 -12.99
N GLY A 303 2.45 -1.89 -13.28
CA GLY A 303 3.09 -0.59 -13.42
C GLY A 303 3.38 -0.25 -14.88
N GLY A 304 3.89 0.96 -15.12
CA GLY A 304 4.40 1.38 -16.43
C GLY A 304 5.86 1.83 -16.33
N LEU A 305 6.73 1.21 -17.12
CA LEU A 305 8.14 1.57 -17.27
C LEU A 305 8.26 2.51 -18.46
N GLN A 306 8.85 3.69 -18.26
CA GLN A 306 9.13 4.63 -19.33
C GLN A 306 10.58 4.44 -19.79
N SER A 307 10.78 4.10 -21.06
CA SER A 307 12.10 4.03 -21.71
C SER A 307 12.25 5.18 -22.69
N ASP A 308 13.30 5.99 -22.49
CA ASP A 308 13.58 7.18 -23.29
C ASP A 308 14.86 7.00 -24.10
N VAL A 309 14.72 6.73 -25.41
CA VAL A 309 15.87 6.61 -26.32
C VAL A 309 16.23 7.98 -26.88
N THR A 310 17.39 8.50 -26.49
CA THR A 310 17.88 9.80 -26.98
C THR A 310 18.89 9.61 -28.11
N CYS A 311 18.59 10.15 -29.29
CA CYS A 311 19.53 10.17 -30.40
C CYS A 311 20.71 11.09 -30.10
N GLN A 312 21.94 10.56 -30.15
CA GLN A 312 23.16 11.33 -29.85
C GLN A 312 23.51 12.38 -30.92
N VAL A 313 22.92 12.29 -32.12
CA VAL A 313 23.21 13.21 -33.24
C VAL A 313 22.21 14.35 -33.31
N CYS A 314 20.91 14.06 -33.23
CA CYS A 314 19.86 15.07 -33.36
C CYS A 314 19.21 15.48 -32.03
N HIS A 315 19.58 14.84 -30.92
CA HIS A 315 19.00 15.03 -29.58
C HIS A 315 17.48 14.83 -29.50
N GLY A 316 16.89 14.17 -30.50
CA GLY A 316 15.50 13.72 -30.44
C GLY A 316 15.33 12.60 -29.42
N VAL A 317 14.31 12.71 -28.57
CA VAL A 317 13.95 11.70 -27.57
C VAL A 317 12.73 10.92 -28.06
N SER A 318 12.85 9.59 -28.09
CA SER A 318 11.74 8.68 -28.33
C SER A 318 11.36 7.99 -27.03
N THR A 319 10.13 8.19 -26.58
CA THR A 319 9.61 7.62 -25.33
C THR A 319 8.69 6.45 -25.61
N THR A 320 8.95 5.29 -25.01
CA THR A 320 8.03 4.13 -24.96
C THR A 320 7.60 3.87 -23.52
N ILE A 321 6.34 3.45 -23.32
CA ILE A 321 5.81 3.10 -22.00
C ILE A 321 5.38 1.63 -22.05
N ASP A 322 6.12 0.78 -21.34
CA ASP A 322 5.93 -0.66 -21.30
C ASP A 322 5.30 -1.10 -19.98
N PRO A 323 4.18 -1.84 -19.99
CA PRO A 323 3.59 -2.36 -18.78
C PRO A 323 4.46 -3.47 -18.17
N PHE A 324 4.55 -3.52 -16.85
CA PHE A 324 5.27 -4.58 -16.12
C PHE A 324 4.47 -5.07 -14.92
N TRP A 325 4.69 -6.33 -14.51
CA TRP A 325 4.14 -6.90 -13.26
C TRP A 325 5.19 -7.02 -12.15
N ASP A 326 6.46 -7.03 -12.54
CA ASP A 326 7.60 -7.14 -11.66
C ASP A 326 8.78 -6.29 -12.18
N ILE A 327 9.79 -6.11 -11.32
CA ILE A 327 11.04 -5.44 -11.67
C ILE A 327 12.18 -6.39 -11.31
N SER A 328 12.87 -6.88 -12.33
CA SER A 328 14.06 -7.72 -12.17
C SER A 328 15.28 -6.82 -11.91
N LEU A 329 15.98 -7.06 -10.79
CA LEU A 329 17.09 -6.22 -10.34
C LEU A 329 18.42 -6.99 -10.36
N ASP A 330 19.43 -6.42 -11.01
CA ASP A 330 20.76 -7.00 -11.03
C ASP A 330 21.46 -6.90 -9.66
N LEU A 331 22.02 -8.03 -9.23
CA LEU A 331 22.86 -8.10 -8.03
C LEU A 331 24.34 -7.94 -8.41
N PRO A 332 25.14 -7.20 -7.61
CA PRO A 332 26.58 -7.09 -7.85
C PRO A 332 27.26 -8.46 -7.80
N GLY A 333 28.14 -8.70 -8.77
CA GLY A 333 28.83 -9.97 -8.93
C GLY A 333 28.16 -10.91 -9.93
N SER A 334 27.00 -10.56 -10.51
CA SER A 334 26.58 -11.17 -11.77
C SER A 334 27.58 -10.75 -12.85
N SER A 335 28.28 -11.72 -13.40
CA SER A 335 29.33 -11.53 -14.40
C SER A 335 28.73 -11.14 -15.76
N THR A 336 28.29 -9.89 -15.89
CA THR A 336 28.08 -9.24 -17.20
C THR A 336 29.22 -8.23 -17.42
N PRO A 337 30.09 -8.41 -18.43
CA PRO A 337 31.12 -7.43 -18.75
C PRO A 337 30.44 -6.18 -19.30
N PHE A 338 30.58 -5.06 -18.59
CA PHE A 338 30.15 -3.75 -19.06
C PHE A 338 31.04 -3.30 -20.22
N TRP A 339 30.44 -2.92 -21.36
CA TRP A 339 31.15 -2.30 -22.49
C TRP A 339 31.68 -0.91 -22.07
N PRO A 340 32.99 -0.62 -22.26
CA PRO A 340 33.52 0.70 -21.95
C PRO A 340 33.16 1.69 -23.07
N LEU A 341 32.42 2.74 -22.75
CA LEU A 341 32.27 3.90 -23.63
C LEU A 341 33.53 4.80 -23.54
N SER A 342 34.53 4.46 -24.36
CA SER A 342 35.55 5.29 -25.07
C SER A 342 36.40 6.35 -24.29
N PRO A 343 37.42 7.02 -24.90
CA PRO A 343 38.81 6.86 -24.46
C PRO A 343 39.46 8.17 -24.00
N GLY A 344 40.25 8.13 -22.93
CA GLY A 344 41.15 9.23 -22.61
C GLY A 344 41.46 9.37 -21.13
N SER A 345 42.45 8.62 -20.65
CA SER A 345 43.39 9.07 -19.62
C SER A 345 44.46 8.00 -19.44
N ASP A 346 45.70 8.41 -19.62
CA ASP A 346 46.91 7.60 -19.45
C ASP A 346 47.03 6.95 -18.06
N GLY A 347 47.56 5.73 -18.08
CA GLY A 347 48.58 5.24 -17.15
C GLY A 347 48.20 5.01 -15.68
N SER A 348 47.93 3.75 -15.31
CA SER A 348 48.82 2.95 -14.45
C SER A 348 48.14 1.64 -14.07
N VAL A 349 48.77 0.52 -14.42
CA VAL A 349 48.45 -0.81 -13.93
C VAL A 349 48.80 -0.85 -12.44
N VAL A 350 47.80 -1.04 -11.57
CA VAL A 350 48.04 -1.48 -10.20
C VAL A 350 47.12 -2.66 -9.90
N ASN A 351 47.74 -3.83 -9.82
CA ASN A 351 47.17 -5.06 -9.32
C ASN A 351 46.74 -4.91 -7.85
N GLY A 352 45.60 -5.51 -7.53
CA GLY A 352 45.40 -6.14 -6.22
C GLY A 352 45.01 -5.23 -5.07
N GLU A 353 43.75 -4.78 -5.07
CA GLU A 353 43.01 -4.67 -3.80
C GLU A 353 41.67 -5.39 -3.94
N SER A 354 41.55 -6.46 -3.19
CA SER A 354 40.30 -7.14 -2.87
C SER A 354 39.29 -6.12 -2.35
N HIS A 355 38.38 -5.69 -3.22
CA HIS A 355 37.28 -4.84 -2.82
C HIS A 355 36.43 -5.59 -1.80
N VAL A 356 36.46 -5.11 -0.56
CA VAL A 356 35.60 -5.54 0.53
C VAL A 356 34.16 -5.50 0.03
N SER A 357 33.50 -6.66 0.07
CA SER A 357 32.10 -6.86 -0.30
C SER A 357 31.22 -6.03 0.63
N GLY A 358 30.97 -4.77 0.26
CA GLY A 358 29.98 -3.94 0.91
C GLY A 358 28.61 -4.57 0.71
N THR A 359 27.84 -4.71 1.79
CA THR A 359 26.45 -5.17 1.72
C THR A 359 25.69 -4.31 0.73
N THR A 360 25.32 -4.88 -0.40
CA THR A 360 24.56 -4.15 -1.41
C THR A 360 23.14 -3.98 -0.92
N THR A 361 22.67 -2.73 -0.86
CA THR A 361 21.31 -2.45 -0.41
C THR A 361 20.33 -2.55 -1.59
N LEU A 362 19.05 -2.85 -1.30
CA LEU A 362 17.99 -2.81 -2.32
C LEU A 362 17.94 -1.45 -3.04
N THR A 363 18.22 -0.37 -2.32
CA THR A 363 18.31 0.98 -2.88
C THR A 363 19.39 1.08 -3.94
N ASP A 364 20.52 0.40 -3.76
CA ASP A 364 21.62 0.41 -4.73
C ASP A 364 21.24 -0.36 -5.99
N CYS A 365 20.57 -1.52 -5.86
CA CYS A 365 20.07 -2.26 -7.02
C CYS A 365 19.02 -1.45 -7.80
N LEU A 366 18.10 -0.77 -7.11
CA LEU A 366 17.10 0.11 -7.74
C LEU A 366 17.73 1.33 -8.42
N ARG A 367 18.80 1.89 -7.86
CA ARG A 367 19.56 2.97 -8.52
C ARG A 367 20.22 2.47 -9.80
N ARG A 368 20.82 1.28 -9.78
CA ARG A 368 21.43 0.67 -10.98
C ARG A 368 20.39 0.42 -12.06
N TYR A 369 19.24 -0.13 -11.70
CA TYR A 369 18.14 -0.35 -12.64
C TYR A 369 17.72 0.94 -13.36
N ARG A 370 17.67 2.08 -12.65
CA ARG A 370 17.35 3.39 -13.28
C ARG A 370 18.47 3.99 -14.13
N LEU A 371 19.71 3.52 -13.98
CA LEU A 371 20.89 4.04 -14.67
C LEU A 371 21.34 3.14 -15.83
N ALA A 372 20.79 1.93 -15.93
CA ALA A 372 21.17 0.93 -16.93
C ALA A 372 20.40 1.08 -18.27
N ASP A 373 19.35 1.91 -18.29
CA ASP A 373 18.53 2.21 -19.48
C ASP A 373 18.75 3.64 -19.99
#